data_AF-X1PWM4-F1
#
_entry.id   AF-X1PWM4-F1
#
_cell.length_a   1.000
_cell.length_b   1.000
_cell.length_c   1.000
_cell.angle_alpha   90.00
_cell.angle_beta   90.00
_cell.angle_gamma   90.00
#
_symmetry.space_group_name_H-M   'P 1'
#
loop_
_entity.id
_entity.type
_entity.pdbx_description
1 polymer ?
#
loop_
_entity_poly.entity_id
_entity_poly.type
_entity_poly.pdbx_seq_one_letter_code
_entity_poly.pdbx_strand_id
1 'polypeptide(L)'
;GTEISFALDYPGVEEKEIRVFTTRPDTAFGVTFMVLAPEHPLVAELTSPDKRAEVEEYVARSRRQTEIERLSTEREKDGVFIGAYVANRLNGEMVPIWIADYVLLSYGTGAVMGVPAHDERDFAFAKRYNLPIRVVVAPPGWRGEELEQAYTEPGTMVNSAQFDGLPSEQGTEAISDFLEERGWGKRAVTYRLRDWLISRQRYWGAPIPIIYCPNCGTVPVPEEDLPVLLPEDAEFKPTGESPLKYCEQFVNTTCPRCSAPARRET
;
A
#
# COMPACT_ATOMS: atom_id res chain seq x y z
N GLY A 1 12.39 -9.23 2.96
CA GLY A 1 11.05 -9.72 2.59
C GLY A 1 11.06 -10.03 1.11
N THR A 2 9.91 -10.40 0.56
CA THR A 2 9.81 -10.86 -0.82
C THR A 2 8.58 -10.26 -1.46
N GLU A 3 8.77 -9.69 -2.65
CA GLU A 3 7.67 -9.36 -3.55
C GLU A 3 7.23 -10.63 -4.25
N ILE A 4 5.93 -10.91 -4.24
CA ILE A 4 5.32 -12.11 -4.83
C ILE A 4 4.30 -11.63 -5.86
N SER A 5 4.35 -12.19 -7.07
CA SER A 5 3.37 -11.97 -8.12
C SER A 5 2.27 -13.03 -8.08
N PHE A 6 1.03 -12.56 -8.19
CA PHE A 6 -0.17 -13.37 -8.36
C PHE A 6 -0.68 -13.15 -9.76
N ALA A 7 -0.96 -14.23 -10.50
CA ALA A 7 -1.40 -14.13 -11.88
C ALA A 7 -2.80 -13.51 -11.93
N LEU A 8 -2.99 -12.53 -12.80
CA LEU A 8 -4.28 -11.88 -13.03
C LEU A 8 -4.72 -12.21 -14.46
N ASP A 9 -5.81 -12.96 -14.57
CA ASP A 9 -6.48 -13.23 -15.83
C ASP A 9 -7.89 -12.67 -15.77
N TYR A 10 -8.01 -11.37 -16.11
CA TYR A 10 -9.28 -10.66 -16.12
C TYR A 10 -9.52 -10.02 -17.50
N PRO A 11 -10.67 -10.27 -18.16
CA PRO A 11 -10.95 -9.71 -19.48
C PRO A 11 -10.95 -8.18 -19.49
N GLY A 12 -10.22 -7.59 -20.43
CA GLY A 12 -10.20 -6.13 -20.64
C GLY A 12 -9.21 -5.37 -19.75
N VAL A 13 -8.44 -6.07 -18.90
CA VAL A 13 -7.38 -5.48 -18.06
C VAL A 13 -6.01 -5.75 -18.67
N GLU A 14 -5.18 -4.71 -18.80
CA GLU A 14 -3.83 -4.82 -19.36
C GLU A 14 -2.89 -5.54 -18.41
N GLU A 15 -2.97 -5.22 -17.12
CA GLU A 15 -2.23 -5.85 -16.04
C GLU A 15 -2.47 -7.37 -16.00
N LYS A 16 -1.38 -8.14 -16.01
CA LYS A 16 -1.40 -9.60 -15.98
C LYS A 16 -0.99 -10.20 -14.65
N GLU A 17 -0.67 -9.36 -13.67
CA GLU A 17 -0.36 -9.78 -12.33
C GLU A 17 -0.58 -8.68 -11.30
N ILE A 18 -0.85 -9.10 -10.06
CA ILE A 18 -0.82 -8.24 -8.88
C ILE A 18 0.38 -8.64 -8.05
N ARG A 19 1.23 -7.67 -7.72
CA ARG A 19 2.39 -7.88 -6.85
C ARG A 19 2.05 -7.46 -5.43
N VAL A 20 2.51 -8.23 -4.46
CA VAL A 20 2.39 -7.91 -3.04
C VAL A 20 3.74 -8.08 -2.36
N PHE A 21 3.98 -7.31 -1.30
CA PHE A 21 5.16 -7.49 -0.46
C PHE A 21 4.80 -8.25 0.82
N THR A 22 5.64 -9.20 1.20
CA THR A 22 5.52 -9.90 2.48
C THR A 22 6.87 -10.05 3.18
N THR A 23 6.84 -10.00 4.52
CA THR A 23 7.98 -10.42 5.35
C THR A 23 7.93 -11.91 5.71
N ARG A 24 6.85 -12.59 5.34
CA ARG A 24 6.58 -14.00 5.62
C ARG A 24 6.29 -14.77 4.31
N PRO A 25 7.28 -14.89 3.39
CA PRO A 25 7.08 -15.67 2.18
C PRO A 25 6.95 -17.17 2.47
N ASP A 26 7.43 -17.64 3.62
CA ASP A 26 7.18 -18.99 4.15
C ASP A 26 5.69 -19.36 4.21
N THR A 27 4.80 -18.37 4.31
CA THR A 27 3.36 -18.61 4.42
C THR A 27 2.59 -18.42 3.12
N ALA A 28 3.26 -18.23 1.97
CA ALA A 28 2.63 -17.87 0.71
C ALA A 28 1.66 -18.94 0.14
N PHE A 29 1.79 -20.21 0.54
CA PHE A 29 0.83 -21.28 0.21
C PHE A 29 -0.49 -21.17 1.01
N GLY A 30 -0.48 -20.42 2.11
CA GLY A 30 -1.63 -20.18 2.99
C GLY A 30 -2.47 -18.97 2.60
N VAL A 31 -2.18 -18.35 1.44
CA VAL A 31 -2.95 -17.21 0.94
C VAL A 31 -4.33 -17.68 0.48
N THR A 32 -5.38 -17.19 1.13
CA THR A 32 -6.77 -17.59 0.84
C THR A 32 -7.67 -16.43 0.39
N PHE A 33 -7.18 -15.21 0.49
CA PHE A 33 -7.77 -14.02 -0.12
C PHE A 33 -6.69 -12.97 -0.39
N MET A 34 -6.99 -11.99 -1.23
CA MET A 34 -6.14 -10.82 -1.48
C MET A 34 -6.92 -9.56 -1.16
N VAL A 35 -6.26 -8.55 -0.61
CA VAL A 35 -6.91 -7.28 -0.27
C VAL A 35 -6.21 -6.13 -0.97
N LEU A 36 -6.97 -5.33 -1.70
CA LEU A 36 -6.52 -4.09 -2.31
C LEU A 36 -6.93 -2.90 -1.44
N ALA A 37 -6.12 -1.84 -1.47
CA ALA A 37 -6.56 -0.54 -0.96
C ALA A 37 -7.80 -0.07 -1.75
N PRO A 38 -8.81 0.57 -1.12
CA PRO A 38 -9.99 1.07 -1.82
C PRO A 38 -9.66 2.06 -2.95
N GLU A 39 -8.54 2.78 -2.83
CA GLU A 39 -8.06 3.72 -3.85
C GLU A 39 -7.19 3.08 -4.95
N HIS A 40 -6.94 1.77 -4.89
CA HIS A 40 -6.07 1.10 -5.85
C HIS A 40 -6.66 1.14 -7.27
N PRO A 41 -5.90 1.49 -8.33
CA PRO A 41 -6.42 1.64 -9.70
C PRO A 41 -7.20 0.41 -10.21
N LEU A 42 -6.65 -0.79 -9.98
CA LEU A 42 -7.30 -2.05 -10.37
C LEU A 42 -8.67 -2.29 -9.73
N VAL A 43 -9.06 -1.61 -8.65
CA VAL A 43 -10.40 -1.77 -8.06
C VAL A 43 -11.47 -1.37 -9.07
N ALA A 44 -11.30 -0.25 -9.78
CA ALA A 44 -12.29 0.21 -10.76
C ALA A 44 -12.41 -0.76 -11.95
N GLU A 45 -11.30 -1.38 -12.34
CA GLU A 45 -11.19 -2.24 -13.51
C GLU A 45 -11.66 -3.68 -13.26
N LEU A 46 -11.34 -4.23 -12.08
CA LEU A 46 -11.63 -5.62 -11.72
C LEU A 46 -13.02 -5.81 -11.10
N THR A 47 -13.65 -4.73 -10.62
CA THR A 47 -14.96 -4.84 -9.97
C THR A 47 -16.00 -5.37 -10.94
N SER A 48 -16.61 -6.51 -10.59
CA SER A 48 -17.67 -7.12 -11.39
C SER A 48 -18.92 -6.23 -11.44
N PRO A 49 -19.73 -6.30 -12.51
CA PRO A 49 -20.92 -5.46 -12.65
C PRO A 49 -21.92 -5.58 -11.49
N ASP A 50 -22.08 -6.76 -10.92
CA ASP A 50 -22.97 -7.04 -9.79
C ASP A 50 -22.44 -6.52 -8.44
N LYS A 51 -21.13 -6.23 -8.35
CA LYS A 51 -20.48 -5.68 -7.15
C LYS A 51 -20.21 -4.18 -7.21
N ARG A 52 -20.39 -3.55 -8.37
CA ARG A 52 -20.02 -2.14 -8.60
C ARG A 52 -20.63 -1.16 -7.61
N ALA A 53 -21.94 -1.24 -7.35
CA ALA A 53 -22.60 -0.32 -6.42
C ALA A 53 -22.07 -0.45 -4.98
N GLU A 54 -21.90 -1.68 -4.50
CA GLU A 54 -21.37 -1.99 -3.16
C GLU A 54 -19.92 -1.50 -3.00
N VAL A 55 -19.09 -1.73 -4.02
CA VAL A 55 -17.69 -1.30 -4.03
C VAL A 55 -17.57 0.21 -4.09
N GLU A 56 -18.32 0.90 -4.96
CA GLU A 56 -18.28 2.36 -5.08
C GLU A 56 -18.70 3.05 -3.78
N GLU A 57 -19.72 2.53 -3.10
CA GLU A 57 -20.14 3.02 -1.78
C GLU A 57 -19.04 2.83 -0.75
N TYR A 58 -18.40 1.66 -0.73
CA TYR A 58 -17.30 1.37 0.18
C TYR A 58 -16.11 2.32 -0.06
N VAL A 59 -15.68 2.48 -1.31
CA VAL A 59 -14.58 3.39 -1.70
C VAL A 59 -14.90 4.83 -1.31
N ALA A 60 -16.13 5.30 -1.55
CA ALA A 60 -16.56 6.64 -1.17
C ALA A 60 -16.54 6.86 0.35
N ARG A 61 -16.91 5.83 1.13
CA ARG A 61 -16.85 5.86 2.59
C ARG A 61 -15.40 5.88 3.08
N SER A 62 -14.52 5.02 2.55
CA SER A 62 -13.11 4.96 2.94
C SER A 62 -12.36 6.27 2.65
N ARG A 63 -12.66 6.95 1.52
CA ARG A 63 -12.06 8.24 1.17
C ARG A 63 -12.39 9.39 2.14
N ARG A 64 -13.48 9.28 2.90
CA ARG A 64 -13.87 10.29 3.90
C ARG A 64 -13.16 10.10 5.23
N GLN A 65 -12.39 9.02 5.37
CA GLN A 65 -11.68 8.69 6.59
C GLN A 65 -10.21 9.05 6.44
N THR A 66 -9.62 9.51 7.53
CA THR A 66 -8.18 9.74 7.61
C THR A 66 -7.42 8.41 7.68
N GLU A 67 -6.15 8.39 7.27
CA GLU A 67 -5.31 7.20 7.45
C GLU A 67 -5.24 6.76 8.93
N ILE A 68 -5.27 7.71 9.87
CA ILE A 68 -5.25 7.44 11.32
C ILE A 68 -6.50 6.65 11.73
N GLU A 69 -7.67 7.08 11.25
CA GLU A 69 -8.94 6.38 11.54
C GLU A 69 -8.97 4.98 10.95
N ARG A 70 -8.41 4.80 9.74
CA ARG A 70 -8.35 3.51 9.04
C ARG A 70 -7.37 2.53 9.68
N LEU A 71 -6.28 3.04 10.26
CA LEU A 71 -5.28 2.22 10.97
C LEU A 71 -5.64 1.97 12.45
N SER A 72 -6.75 2.51 12.94
CA SER A 72 -7.19 2.31 14.33
C SER A 72 -7.44 0.83 14.62
N THR A 73 -6.86 0.34 15.71
CA THR A 73 -7.07 -1.04 16.20
C THR A 73 -8.38 -1.21 16.93
N GLU A 74 -9.09 -0.12 17.25
CA GLU A 74 -10.39 -0.15 17.94
C GLU A 74 -11.56 -0.40 16.98
N ARG A 75 -11.35 -0.21 15.68
CA ARG A 75 -12.39 -0.44 14.67
C ARG A 75 -12.43 -1.88 14.22
N GLU A 76 -13.65 -2.38 14.03
CA GLU A 76 -13.87 -3.62 13.32
C GLU A 76 -13.42 -3.46 11.86
N LYS A 77 -12.54 -4.35 11.42
CA LYS A 77 -12.10 -4.40 10.03
C LYS A 77 -13.22 -4.96 9.18
N ASP A 78 -13.68 -4.17 8.22
CA ASP A 78 -14.65 -4.58 7.22
C ASP A 78 -14.00 -4.58 5.84
N GLY A 79 -14.70 -5.15 4.87
CA GLY A 79 -14.27 -5.22 3.48
C GLY A 79 -15.39 -5.71 2.58
N VAL A 80 -15.17 -5.55 1.28
CA VAL A 80 -16.12 -5.92 0.22
C VAL A 80 -15.42 -6.79 -0.81
N PHE A 81 -16.07 -7.89 -1.19
CA PHE A 81 -15.62 -8.74 -2.29
C PHE A 81 -15.91 -8.06 -3.62
N ILE A 82 -14.91 -7.91 -4.48
CA ILE A 82 -15.07 -7.15 -5.74
C ILE A 82 -15.55 -8.00 -6.91
N GLY A 83 -15.76 -9.31 -6.74
CA GLY A 83 -16.18 -10.19 -7.82
C GLY A 83 -15.05 -10.68 -8.74
N ALA A 84 -13.79 -10.48 -8.33
CA ALA A 84 -12.61 -10.89 -9.10
C ALA A 84 -11.68 -11.79 -8.29
N TYR A 85 -10.79 -12.48 -9.00
CA TYR A 85 -9.85 -13.44 -8.44
C TYR A 85 -8.47 -13.26 -9.08
N VAL A 86 -7.43 -13.63 -8.33
CA VAL A 86 -6.07 -13.85 -8.85
C VAL A 86 -5.68 -15.31 -8.64
N ALA A 87 -4.74 -15.82 -9.43
CA ALA A 87 -4.18 -17.15 -9.23
C ALA A 87 -2.91 -17.06 -8.39
N ASN A 88 -2.84 -17.82 -7.29
CA ASN A 88 -1.59 -18.02 -6.57
C ASN A 88 -0.69 -18.94 -7.39
N ARG A 89 0.42 -18.40 -7.92
CA ARG A 89 1.32 -19.15 -8.83
C ARG A 89 1.97 -20.37 -8.18
N LEU A 90 2.05 -20.40 -6.84
CA LEU A 90 2.68 -21.49 -6.10
C LEU A 90 1.85 -22.78 -6.09
N ASN A 91 0.52 -22.66 -6.04
CA ASN A 91 -0.39 -23.81 -5.93
C ASN A 91 -1.50 -23.82 -7.01
N GLY A 92 -1.60 -22.78 -7.84
CA GLY A 92 -2.59 -22.63 -8.90
C GLY A 92 -4.00 -22.28 -8.43
N GLU A 93 -4.21 -22.05 -7.14
CA GLU A 93 -5.55 -21.79 -6.60
C GLU A 93 -6.03 -20.37 -6.90
N MET A 94 -7.32 -20.24 -7.12
CA MET A 94 -7.98 -18.95 -7.30
C MET A 94 -8.23 -18.30 -5.94
N VAL A 95 -7.67 -17.11 -5.75
CA VAL A 95 -7.71 -16.31 -4.54
C VAL A 95 -8.68 -15.14 -4.77
N PRO A 96 -9.78 -15.02 -4.01
CA PRO A 96 -10.73 -13.92 -4.16
C PRO A 96 -10.09 -12.59 -3.78
N ILE A 97 -10.39 -11.55 -4.55
CA ILE A 97 -9.93 -10.18 -4.31
C ILE A 97 -11.00 -9.40 -3.54
N TRP A 98 -10.57 -8.77 -2.47
CA TRP A 98 -11.37 -7.91 -1.61
C TRP A 98 -10.79 -6.51 -1.59
N ILE A 99 -11.60 -5.55 -1.16
CA ILE A 99 -11.12 -4.23 -0.71
C ILE A 99 -11.37 -4.09 0.79
N ALA A 100 -10.41 -3.48 1.49
CA ALA A 100 -10.57 -3.15 2.90
C ALA A 100 -9.81 -1.88 3.25
N ASP A 101 -10.35 -1.08 4.16
CA ASP A 101 -9.81 0.21 4.55
C ASP A 101 -8.47 0.13 5.29
N TYR A 102 -8.16 -0.98 5.96
CA TYR A 102 -6.87 -1.17 6.65
C TYR A 102 -5.68 -1.34 5.70
N VAL A 103 -5.92 -1.53 4.40
CA VAL A 103 -4.88 -1.56 3.36
C VAL A 103 -4.72 -0.16 2.77
N LEU A 104 -3.50 0.38 2.82
CA LEU A 104 -3.19 1.72 2.35
C LEU A 104 -2.46 1.67 1.00
N LEU A 105 -2.87 2.52 0.06
CA LEU A 105 -2.21 2.63 -1.25
C LEU A 105 -0.75 3.08 -1.12
N SER A 106 -0.43 3.88 -0.10
CA SER A 106 0.91 4.37 0.21
C SER A 106 1.84 3.30 0.82
N TYR A 107 1.33 2.10 1.11
CA TYR A 107 2.10 1.03 1.73
C TYR A 107 2.33 -0.14 0.76
N GLY A 108 3.60 -0.44 0.49
CA GLY A 108 3.98 -1.49 -0.45
C GLY A 108 3.47 -1.20 -1.86
N THR A 109 2.70 -2.14 -2.42
CA THR A 109 2.05 -2.00 -3.73
C THR A 109 0.59 -1.55 -3.63
N GLY A 110 0.10 -1.23 -2.43
CA GLY A 110 -1.33 -1.00 -2.18
C GLY A 110 -2.16 -2.29 -2.23
N ALA A 111 -1.51 -3.45 -2.21
CA ALA A 111 -2.11 -4.78 -2.19
C ALA A 111 -1.41 -5.66 -1.15
N VAL A 112 -2.18 -6.47 -0.41
CA VAL A 112 -1.67 -7.43 0.57
C VAL A 112 -2.29 -8.80 0.35
N MET A 113 -1.49 -9.84 0.57
CA MET A 113 -1.99 -11.21 0.59
C MET A 113 -2.54 -11.55 1.97
N GLY A 114 -3.74 -12.12 2.02
CA GLY A 114 -4.39 -12.55 3.25
C GLY A 114 -3.99 -13.97 3.62
N VAL A 115 -3.27 -14.13 4.73
CA VAL A 115 -2.83 -15.44 5.26
C VAL A 115 -3.43 -15.66 6.65
N PRO A 116 -4.72 -15.99 6.75
CA PRO A 116 -5.44 -15.94 8.01
C PRO A 116 -4.87 -16.85 9.09
N ALA A 117 -4.28 -18.01 8.77
CA ALA A 117 -3.70 -18.86 9.80
C ALA A 117 -2.47 -18.26 10.50
N HIS A 118 -1.84 -17.22 9.93
CA HIS A 118 -0.53 -16.71 10.37
C HIS A 118 -0.45 -15.17 10.50
N ASP A 119 -1.55 -14.44 10.30
CA ASP A 119 -1.69 -13.01 10.63
C ASP A 119 -3.02 -12.81 11.37
N GLU A 120 -2.96 -12.24 12.57
CA GLU A 120 -4.13 -12.02 13.45
C GLU A 120 -5.23 -11.18 12.79
N ARG A 121 -4.83 -10.20 11.97
CA ARG A 121 -5.74 -9.29 11.29
C ARG A 121 -6.48 -10.03 10.19
N ASP A 122 -5.75 -10.85 9.45
CA ASP A 122 -6.33 -11.70 8.41
C ASP A 122 -7.21 -12.79 9.01
N PHE A 123 -6.84 -13.36 10.17
CA PHE A 123 -7.66 -14.33 10.89
C PHE A 123 -9.03 -13.75 11.28
N ALA A 124 -9.03 -12.55 11.87
CA ALA A 124 -10.27 -11.86 12.24
C ALA A 124 -11.13 -11.55 11.01
N PHE A 125 -10.51 -11.08 9.93
CA PHE A 125 -11.19 -10.83 8.66
C PHE A 125 -11.79 -12.11 8.06
N ALA A 126 -11.00 -13.19 8.02
CA ALA A 126 -11.44 -14.48 7.51
C ALA A 126 -12.56 -15.10 8.34
N LYS A 127 -12.51 -15.02 9.68
CA LYS A 127 -13.61 -15.46 10.55
C LYS A 127 -14.89 -14.66 10.29
N ARG A 128 -14.79 -13.34 10.13
CA ARG A 128 -15.94 -12.45 9.85
C ARG A 128 -16.62 -12.78 8.53
N TYR A 129 -15.84 -13.03 7.49
CA TYR A 129 -16.34 -13.27 6.12
C TYR A 129 -16.40 -14.76 5.73
N ASN A 130 -16.20 -15.66 6.70
CA ASN A 130 -16.16 -17.11 6.50
C ASN A 130 -15.22 -17.54 5.35
N LEU A 131 -14.03 -16.94 5.30
CA LEU A 131 -12.99 -17.25 4.33
C LEU A 131 -12.16 -18.45 4.80
N PRO A 132 -11.56 -19.23 3.89
CA PRO A 132 -10.75 -20.38 4.26
C PRO A 132 -9.56 -19.99 5.14
N ILE A 133 -9.28 -20.80 6.18
CA ILE A 133 -8.12 -20.65 7.06
C ILE A 133 -7.23 -21.88 6.87
N ARG A 134 -6.10 -21.71 6.17
CA ARG A 134 -5.16 -22.79 5.87
C ARG A 134 -3.89 -22.64 6.69
N VAL A 135 -3.61 -23.63 7.53
CA VAL A 135 -2.34 -23.73 8.26
C VAL A 135 -1.26 -24.19 7.30
N VAL A 136 -0.22 -23.37 7.13
CA VAL A 136 0.97 -23.69 6.34
C VAL A 136 2.27 -23.65 7.15
N VAL A 137 2.22 -23.12 8.37
CA VAL A 137 3.28 -23.23 9.38
C VAL A 137 2.67 -23.86 10.62
N ALA A 138 3.00 -25.13 10.86
CA ALA A 138 2.52 -25.91 11.98
C ALA A 138 3.19 -25.47 13.29
N PRO A 139 2.41 -25.14 14.33
CA PRO A 139 2.92 -25.05 15.70
C PRO A 139 3.57 -26.36 16.16
N PRO A 140 4.49 -26.31 17.15
CA PRO A 140 5.05 -27.52 17.74
C PRO A 140 3.96 -28.47 18.25
N GLY A 141 3.96 -29.70 17.72
CA GLY A 141 3.01 -30.74 18.11
C GLY A 141 1.63 -30.66 17.47
N TRP A 142 1.40 -29.73 16.53
CA TRP A 142 0.16 -29.63 15.76
C TRP A 142 -0.13 -30.91 14.98
N ARG A 143 -1.37 -31.38 15.01
CA ARG A 143 -1.82 -32.65 14.42
C ARG A 143 -2.90 -32.47 13.35
N GLY A 144 -3.09 -31.25 12.86
CA GLY A 144 -4.10 -30.94 11.84
C GLY A 144 -5.38 -30.31 12.40
N GLU A 145 -5.41 -29.95 13.68
CA GLU A 145 -6.54 -29.26 14.30
C GLU A 145 -6.75 -27.84 13.75
N GLU A 146 -8.00 -27.36 13.80
CA GLU A 146 -8.31 -25.96 13.52
C GLU A 146 -7.67 -25.04 14.54
N LEU A 147 -7.20 -23.88 14.09
CA LEU A 147 -6.64 -22.87 14.98
C LEU A 147 -7.75 -22.04 15.62
N GLU A 148 -7.65 -21.83 16.94
CA GLU A 148 -8.50 -20.89 17.68
C GLU A 148 -8.11 -19.43 17.42
N GLN A 149 -6.82 -19.18 17.14
CA GLN A 149 -6.23 -17.89 16.83
C GLN A 149 -5.09 -18.04 15.81
N ALA A 150 -4.69 -16.97 15.13
CA ALA A 150 -3.55 -17.01 14.21
C ALA A 150 -2.28 -17.47 14.94
N TYR A 151 -1.49 -18.31 14.28
CA TYR A 151 -0.17 -18.73 14.75
C TYR A 151 0.91 -17.92 14.03
N THR A 152 1.51 -16.96 14.74
CA THR A 152 2.47 -16.01 14.17
C THR A 152 3.93 -16.41 14.36
N GLU A 153 4.21 -17.35 15.25
CA GLU A 153 5.57 -17.77 15.59
C GLU A 153 6.21 -18.68 14.52
N PRO A 154 7.54 -18.84 14.53
CA PRO A 154 8.23 -19.82 13.70
C PRO A 154 7.79 -21.25 14.03
N GLY A 155 7.55 -22.05 12.99
CA GLY A 155 7.20 -23.46 13.11
C GLY A 155 7.72 -24.28 11.93
N THR A 156 7.08 -25.44 11.68
CA THR A 156 7.41 -26.33 10.58
C THR A 156 6.45 -26.13 9.43
N MET A 157 6.95 -25.99 8.20
CA MET A 157 6.12 -25.84 7.02
C MET A 157 5.32 -27.11 6.73
N VAL A 158 4.05 -26.93 6.41
CA VAL A 158 3.06 -27.96 6.06
C VAL A 158 2.16 -27.44 4.96
N ASN A 159 1.48 -28.32 4.22
CA ASN A 159 0.55 -27.94 3.14
C ASN A 159 1.18 -26.96 2.11
N SER A 160 2.49 -27.08 1.90
CA SER A 160 3.34 -26.18 1.14
C SER A 160 4.16 -26.94 0.07
N ALA A 161 3.60 -28.04 -0.45
CA ALA A 161 4.16 -28.82 -1.54
C ALA A 161 5.62 -29.26 -1.27
N GLN A 162 6.57 -28.90 -2.15
CA GLN A 162 7.98 -29.30 -2.00
C GLN A 162 8.69 -28.70 -0.78
N PHE A 163 8.05 -27.77 -0.08
CA PHE A 163 8.62 -27.11 1.11
C PHE A 163 8.15 -27.74 2.43
N ASP A 164 7.30 -28.77 2.38
CA ASP A 164 6.83 -29.48 3.56
C ASP A 164 7.99 -30.06 4.39
N GLY A 165 7.91 -29.90 5.71
CA GLY A 165 8.91 -30.37 6.67
C GLY A 165 10.07 -29.41 6.92
N LEU A 166 10.21 -28.33 6.14
CA LEU A 166 11.23 -27.31 6.40
C LEU A 166 10.88 -26.46 7.62
N PRO A 167 11.86 -26.04 8.44
CA PRO A 167 11.66 -24.95 9.38
C PRO A 167 11.26 -23.66 8.62
N SER A 168 10.24 -22.94 9.09
CA SER A 168 9.72 -21.70 8.45
C SER A 168 10.78 -20.64 8.13
N GLU A 169 11.82 -20.50 8.97
CA GLU A 169 12.96 -19.60 8.70
C GLU A 169 13.76 -20.03 7.46
N GLN A 170 14.02 -21.33 7.30
CA GLN A 170 14.66 -21.87 6.09
C GLN A 170 13.71 -21.84 4.90
N GLY A 171 12.42 -22.04 5.16
CA GLY A 171 11.33 -21.91 4.21
C GLY A 171 11.22 -20.53 3.57
N THR A 172 11.48 -19.48 4.36
CA THR A 172 11.51 -18.09 3.89
C THR A 172 12.52 -17.92 2.76
N GLU A 173 13.74 -18.44 2.93
CA GLU A 173 14.78 -18.39 1.90
C GLU A 173 14.43 -19.32 0.73
N ALA A 174 14.03 -20.56 0.99
CA ALA A 174 13.72 -21.55 -0.04
C ALA A 174 12.57 -21.12 -0.98
N ILE A 175 11.49 -20.55 -0.42
CA ILE A 175 10.39 -20.00 -1.23
C ILE A 175 10.86 -18.77 -2.00
N SER A 176 11.66 -17.91 -1.40
CA SER A 176 12.16 -16.71 -2.08
C SER A 176 13.05 -17.06 -3.28
N ASP A 177 13.95 -18.04 -3.12
CA ASP A 177 14.76 -18.58 -4.21
C ASP A 177 13.88 -19.16 -5.33
N PHE A 178 12.90 -19.98 -4.96
CA PHE A 178 11.99 -20.57 -5.93
C PHE A 178 11.18 -19.53 -6.72
N LEU A 179 10.71 -18.48 -6.04
CA LEU A 179 9.99 -17.38 -6.68
C LEU A 179 10.90 -16.60 -7.66
N GLU A 180 12.16 -16.37 -7.29
CA GLU A 180 13.15 -15.70 -8.14
C GLU A 180 13.50 -16.54 -9.38
N GLU A 181 13.78 -17.83 -9.20
CA GLU A 181 14.08 -18.78 -10.29
C GLU A 181 12.95 -18.85 -11.32
N ARG A 182 11.70 -18.78 -10.86
CA ARG A 182 10.50 -18.81 -11.72
C ARG A 182 10.16 -17.45 -12.32
N GLY A 183 10.82 -16.37 -11.90
CA GLY A 183 10.47 -14.99 -12.27
C GLY A 183 9.13 -14.54 -11.69
N TRP A 184 8.65 -15.18 -10.62
CA TRP A 184 7.38 -14.91 -9.96
C TRP A 184 7.51 -13.98 -8.75
N GLY A 185 8.73 -13.62 -8.38
CA GLY A 185 8.98 -12.73 -7.27
C GLY A 185 10.44 -12.30 -7.21
N LYS A 186 10.75 -11.43 -6.24
CA LYS A 186 12.11 -11.02 -5.92
C LYS A 186 12.21 -10.61 -4.46
N ARG A 187 13.37 -10.82 -3.84
CA ARG A 187 13.67 -10.26 -2.53
C ARG A 187 13.65 -8.74 -2.59
N ALA A 188 13.05 -8.14 -1.57
CA ALA A 188 12.95 -6.71 -1.41
C ALA A 188 13.13 -6.31 0.06
N VAL A 189 13.70 -5.13 0.26
CA VAL A 189 13.84 -4.50 1.58
C VAL A 189 12.91 -3.29 1.60
N THR A 190 12.01 -3.26 2.57
CA THR A 190 11.08 -2.16 2.78
C THR A 190 11.22 -1.65 4.21
N TYR A 191 11.03 -0.35 4.40
CA TYR A 191 11.03 0.26 5.72
C TYR A 191 9.62 0.73 6.07
N ARG A 192 9.26 0.66 7.36
CA ARG A 192 8.07 1.36 7.87
C ARG A 192 8.26 2.89 7.89
N LEU A 193 9.50 3.36 7.73
CA LEU A 193 9.84 4.76 7.60
C LEU A 193 9.18 5.33 6.34
N ARG A 194 8.50 6.47 6.51
CA ARG A 194 7.89 7.23 5.41
C ARG A 194 8.77 8.42 5.06
N ASP A 195 8.62 8.92 3.84
CA ASP A 195 9.26 10.18 3.44
C ASP A 195 8.86 11.31 4.38
N TRP A 196 9.81 12.20 4.63
CA TRP A 196 9.59 13.33 5.51
C TRP A 196 8.79 14.41 4.78
N LEU A 197 7.51 14.52 5.10
CA LEU A 197 6.70 15.66 4.70
C LEU A 197 7.21 16.91 5.43
N ILE A 198 7.99 17.73 4.72
CA ILE A 198 8.58 18.98 5.24
C ILE A 198 7.74 20.22 4.96
N SER A 199 6.92 20.20 3.90
CA SER A 199 6.09 21.33 3.49
C SER A 199 5.02 21.64 4.54
N ARG A 200 4.79 22.92 4.85
CA ARG A 200 3.78 23.36 5.80
C ARG A 200 3.01 24.53 5.21
N GLN A 201 1.67 24.49 5.27
CA GLN A 201 0.80 25.62 4.94
C GLN A 201 0.78 26.61 6.11
N ARG A 202 1.95 27.19 6.41
CA ARG A 202 2.22 28.08 7.54
C ARG A 202 3.16 29.18 7.08
N TYR A 203 2.93 30.39 7.58
CA TYR A 203 3.79 31.53 7.30
C TYR A 203 5.14 31.44 8.02
N TRP A 204 5.14 31.15 9.33
CA TRP A 204 6.35 31.24 10.14
C TRP A 204 7.24 30.01 9.98
N GLY A 205 8.12 30.05 8.98
CA GLY A 205 9.10 29.02 8.65
C GLY A 205 10.06 29.50 7.56
N ALA A 206 11.09 28.71 7.28
CA ALA A 206 11.99 29.00 6.16
C ALA A 206 11.26 28.77 4.82
N PRO A 207 11.21 29.77 3.92
CA PRO A 207 10.65 29.56 2.59
C PRO A 207 11.39 28.45 1.83
N ILE A 208 10.63 27.57 1.18
CA ILE A 208 11.19 26.51 0.34
C ILE A 208 11.76 27.15 -0.94
N PRO A 209 13.05 26.96 -1.27
CA PRO A 209 13.72 27.66 -2.38
C PRO A 209 13.39 27.03 -3.75
N ILE A 210 12.11 26.98 -4.08
CA ILE A 210 11.56 26.44 -5.33
C ILE A 210 10.73 27.51 -6.04
N ILE A 211 10.84 27.53 -7.37
CA ILE A 211 10.10 28.36 -8.30
C ILE A 211 9.33 27.46 -9.28
N TYR A 212 8.04 27.71 -9.43
CA TYR A 212 7.15 27.10 -10.41
C TYR A 212 7.08 27.96 -11.67
N CYS A 213 7.64 27.44 -12.76
CA CYS A 213 7.63 28.07 -14.08
C CYS A 213 6.69 27.31 -15.04
N PRO A 214 5.80 27.98 -15.80
CA PRO A 214 4.91 27.31 -16.75
C PRO A 214 5.65 26.60 -17.89
N ASN A 215 6.87 27.05 -18.23
CA ASN A 215 7.67 26.49 -19.33
C ASN A 215 8.71 25.46 -18.87
N CYS A 216 9.22 25.59 -17.64
CA CYS A 216 10.33 24.77 -17.13
C CYS A 216 9.93 23.80 -16.00
N GLY A 217 8.71 23.91 -15.47
CA GLY A 217 8.26 23.12 -14.32
C GLY A 217 8.84 23.63 -13.00
N THR A 218 9.24 22.69 -12.13
CA THR A 218 9.81 22.96 -10.81
C THR A 218 11.31 23.28 -10.92
N VAL A 219 11.68 24.50 -10.58
CA VAL A 219 13.05 25.02 -10.73
C VAL A 219 13.59 25.47 -9.37
N PRO A 220 14.79 25.03 -8.94
CA PRO A 220 15.39 25.52 -7.71
C PRO A 220 15.86 26.97 -7.87
N VAL A 221 15.81 27.73 -6.77
CA VAL A 221 16.46 29.04 -6.68
C VAL A 221 17.99 28.85 -6.77
N PRO A 222 18.73 29.67 -7.54
CA PRO A 222 20.19 29.63 -7.57
C PRO A 222 20.82 29.81 -6.18
N GLU A 223 21.95 29.15 -5.93
CA GLU A 223 22.62 29.21 -4.61
C GLU A 223 23.04 30.65 -4.23
N GLU A 224 23.46 31.44 -5.21
CA GLU A 224 23.83 32.85 -5.04
C GLU A 224 22.65 33.78 -4.69
N ASP A 225 21.42 33.34 -4.99
CA ASP A 225 20.19 34.06 -4.68
C ASP A 225 19.59 33.66 -3.31
N LEU A 226 20.29 32.81 -2.55
CA LEU A 226 19.90 32.45 -1.18
C LEU A 226 20.43 33.48 -0.17
N PRO A 227 19.70 33.72 0.95
CA PRO A 227 18.45 33.07 1.34
C PRO A 227 17.21 33.66 0.65
N VAL A 228 16.18 32.82 0.43
CA VAL A 228 14.83 33.31 0.15
C VAL A 228 14.24 33.86 1.44
N LEU A 229 14.21 35.18 1.58
CA LEU A 229 13.73 35.84 2.79
C LEU A 229 12.21 35.71 2.91
N LEU A 230 11.74 35.39 4.12
CA LEU A 230 10.33 35.41 4.46
C LEU A 230 9.86 36.88 4.47
N PRO A 231 8.79 37.24 3.75
CA PRO A 231 8.27 38.61 3.75
C PRO A 231 7.68 38.95 5.12
N GLU A 232 7.82 40.17 5.63
CA GLU A 232 7.32 40.55 6.96
C GLU A 232 5.79 40.76 7.00
N ASP A 233 5.19 41.12 5.86
CA ASP A 233 3.81 41.61 5.76
C ASP A 233 2.88 40.62 5.04
N ALA A 234 2.61 39.46 5.67
CA ALA A 234 1.66 38.47 5.14
C ALA A 234 0.27 38.55 5.81
N GLU A 235 -0.80 38.55 5.02
CA GLU A 235 -2.18 38.50 5.52
C GLU A 235 -2.60 37.07 5.91
N PHE A 236 -3.05 36.90 7.15
CA PHE A 236 -3.57 35.62 7.65
C PHE A 236 -5.06 35.47 7.33
N LYS A 237 -5.38 34.63 6.35
CA LYS A 237 -6.77 34.31 5.98
C LYS A 237 -7.16 32.92 6.50
N PRO A 238 -8.41 32.71 6.98
CA PRO A 238 -8.87 31.42 7.51
C PRO A 238 -9.23 30.44 6.38
N THR A 239 -8.35 30.28 5.39
CA THR A 239 -8.58 29.43 4.20
C THR A 239 -7.92 28.05 4.32
N GLY A 240 -7.03 27.86 5.30
CA GLY A 240 -6.19 26.66 5.42
C GLY A 240 -4.96 26.66 4.50
N GLU A 241 -4.81 27.69 3.66
CA GLU A 241 -3.67 27.86 2.76
C GLU A 241 -2.55 28.69 3.42
N SER A 242 -1.35 28.64 2.85
CA SER A 242 -0.23 29.46 3.32
C SER A 242 -0.53 30.95 3.12
N PRO A 243 -0.31 31.82 4.14
CA PRO A 243 -0.42 33.27 4.00
C PRO A 243 0.47 33.86 2.88
N LEU A 244 1.61 33.21 2.60
CA LEU A 244 2.54 33.62 1.54
C LEU A 244 1.91 33.60 0.15
N LYS A 245 0.90 32.75 -0.07
CA LYS A 245 0.16 32.65 -1.33
C LYS A 245 -0.48 33.98 -1.76
N TYR A 246 -0.82 34.82 -0.78
CA TYR A 246 -1.49 36.11 -1.00
C TYR A 246 -0.53 37.30 -0.98
N CYS A 247 0.77 37.08 -0.71
CA CYS A 247 1.79 38.11 -0.75
C CYS A 247 2.35 38.23 -2.16
N GLU A 248 1.72 39.05 -3.01
CA GLU A 248 2.09 39.18 -4.44
C GLU A 248 3.57 39.55 -4.65
N GLN A 249 4.12 40.40 -3.77
CA GLN A 249 5.51 40.83 -3.83
C GLN A 249 6.52 39.70 -3.57
N PHE A 250 6.10 38.68 -2.80
CA PHE A 250 6.92 37.51 -2.54
C PHE A 250 6.71 36.42 -3.59
N VAL A 251 5.45 36.08 -3.87
CA VAL A 251 5.12 34.93 -4.73
C VAL A 251 5.51 35.17 -6.18
N ASN A 252 5.42 36.41 -6.69
CA ASN A 252 5.73 36.70 -8.08
C ASN A 252 7.24 36.87 -8.27
N THR A 253 7.82 36.11 -9.19
CA THR A 253 9.24 36.19 -9.52
C THR A 253 9.47 35.85 -11.00
N THR A 254 10.73 35.75 -11.42
CA THR A 254 11.10 35.31 -12.77
C THR A 254 11.80 33.96 -12.69
N CYS A 255 11.64 33.15 -13.73
CA CYS A 255 12.31 31.86 -13.82
C CYS A 255 13.81 32.08 -14.06
N PRO A 256 14.71 31.52 -13.23
CA PRO A 256 16.16 31.69 -13.43
C PRO A 256 16.68 30.97 -14.68
N ARG A 257 15.91 30.04 -15.27
CA ARG A 257 16.29 29.31 -16.50
C ARG A 257 15.88 29.98 -17.80
N CYS A 258 14.69 30.57 -17.85
CA CYS A 258 14.11 31.10 -19.09
C CYS A 258 13.61 32.55 -18.99
N SER A 259 13.78 33.19 -17.83
CA SER A 259 13.37 34.56 -17.52
C SER A 259 11.87 34.85 -17.65
N ALA A 260 11.04 33.86 -17.95
CA ALA A 260 9.59 34.00 -17.99
C ALA A 260 9.01 34.28 -16.59
N PRO A 261 7.84 34.95 -16.50
CA PRO A 261 7.11 35.08 -15.24
C PRO A 261 6.87 33.71 -14.57
N ALA A 262 7.14 33.65 -13.28
CA ALA A 262 7.07 32.43 -12.48
C ALA A 262 6.60 32.73 -11.06
N ARG A 263 6.35 31.68 -10.27
CA ARG A 263 5.85 31.80 -8.90
C ARG A 263 6.74 31.06 -7.92
N ARG A 264 7.05 31.65 -6.76
CA ARG A 264 7.71 30.94 -5.66
C ARG A 264 6.76 29.92 -5.00
N GLU A 265 7.32 28.89 -4.38
CA GLU A 265 6.61 28.01 -3.45
C GLU A 265 6.11 28.78 -2.22
N THR A 266 4.94 28.39 -1.67
CA THR A 266 4.25 29.10 -0.57
C THR A 266 3.65 28.19 0.48
#